data_AF-X0B087-F1
#
_entry.id   AF-X0B087-F1
#
_cell.length_a   1.000
_cell.length_b   1.000
_cell.length_c   1.000
_cell.angle_alpha   90.00
_cell.angle_beta   90.00
_cell.angle_gamma   90.00
#
_symmetry.space_group_name_H-M   'P 1'
#
loop_
_entity.id
_entity.type
_entity.pdbx_description
1 polymer ?
#
loop_
_entity_poly.entity_id
_entity_poly.type
_entity_poly.pdbx_seq_one_letter_code
_entity_poly.pdbx_strand_id
1 'polypeptide(L)'
;MFFSTLTIATALAGLLATASAKGINCQGSGLCPGNKGLLSQALTQLRTKDQNQQWSQNEKLICIESSITIGKPNLCIFYQNIGDRKFTTAQSIQYIEGLLNHGCQACGSIPTDDGNDVSKGELTANMVASGNQKRAIDADAKLTKRRDVEHPSQLFRRQGINCNGGAACRLGGLAGTPRGKISDLYDTISAGNGIFRNGEQIECKPHASGRLCAFYQNIGNRSFNTQQTLEYLNRLLEHGCEVCGSVPTDDGNDVSKGELTVNYVA
;
A
#
# COMPACT_ATOMS: atom_id res chain seq x y z
N MET A 1 -21.66 51.74 43.84
CA MET A 1 -21.26 50.32 43.99
C MET A 1 -21.47 49.67 42.63
N PHE A 2 -20.38 49.39 41.90
CA PHE A 2 -20.43 48.80 40.57
C PHE A 2 -20.39 47.28 40.71
N PHE A 3 -21.40 46.56 40.23
CA PHE A 3 -21.38 45.10 40.16
C PHE A 3 -21.05 44.69 38.72
N SER A 4 -19.85 44.12 38.56
CA SER A 4 -19.29 43.64 37.29
C SER A 4 -19.77 42.20 37.06
N THR A 5 -20.52 41.95 36.00
CA THR A 5 -20.95 40.61 35.58
C THR A 5 -19.85 39.93 34.79
N LEU A 6 -19.24 38.89 35.37
CA LEU A 6 -18.23 38.05 34.73
C LEU A 6 -18.93 36.86 34.05
N THR A 7 -19.10 36.91 32.73
CA THR A 7 -19.56 35.79 31.90
C THR A 7 -18.39 34.84 31.63
N ILE A 8 -18.38 33.67 32.27
CA ILE A 8 -17.42 32.59 31.98
C ILE A 8 -17.99 31.77 30.82
N ALA A 9 -17.44 31.96 29.63
CA ALA A 9 -17.71 31.08 28.49
C ALA A 9 -16.85 29.81 28.61
N THR A 10 -17.44 28.71 29.05
CA THR A 10 -16.82 27.38 28.98
C THR A 10 -16.84 26.89 27.53
N ALA A 11 -15.68 26.92 26.87
CA ALA A 11 -15.47 26.31 25.56
C ALA A 11 -15.45 24.78 25.70
N LEU A 12 -16.46 24.11 25.14
CA LEU A 12 -16.51 22.66 25.04
C LEU A 12 -15.58 22.21 23.90
N ALA A 13 -14.34 21.85 24.23
CA ALA A 13 -13.42 21.23 23.27
C ALA A 13 -13.88 19.80 23.01
N GLY A 14 -14.65 19.60 21.93
CA GLY A 14 -15.01 18.28 21.44
C GLY A 14 -13.77 17.55 20.94
N LEU A 15 -13.36 16.47 21.61
CA LEU A 15 -12.39 15.52 21.06
C LEU A 15 -13.04 14.85 19.85
N LEU A 16 -12.66 15.29 18.65
CA LEU A 16 -12.94 14.57 17.42
C LEU A 16 -12.07 13.31 17.42
N ALA A 17 -12.68 12.16 17.67
CA ALA A 17 -12.05 10.87 17.41
C ALA A 17 -11.80 10.76 15.90
N THR A 18 -10.56 10.90 15.47
CA THR A 18 -10.14 10.63 14.10
C THR A 18 -10.18 9.12 13.89
N ALA A 19 -11.19 8.62 13.18
CA ALA A 19 -11.18 7.23 12.71
C ALA A 19 -9.96 7.06 11.79
N SER A 20 -8.99 6.25 12.21
CA SER A 20 -7.86 5.90 11.35
C SER A 20 -8.38 5.10 10.17
N ALA A 21 -8.38 5.72 8.98
CA ALA A 21 -8.64 5.04 7.72
C ALA A 21 -7.69 3.83 7.61
N LYS A 22 -8.27 2.63 7.51
CA LYS A 22 -7.49 1.40 7.43
C LYS A 22 -7.05 1.21 5.99
N GLY A 23 -5.75 1.30 5.77
CA GLY A 23 -5.14 1.18 4.46
C GLY A 23 -4.99 -0.25 3.96
N ILE A 24 -4.12 -0.36 2.95
CA ILE A 24 -3.60 -1.66 2.52
C ILE A 24 -3.13 -2.48 3.72
N ASN A 25 -3.47 -3.77 3.74
CA ASN A 25 -3.14 -4.65 4.85
C ASN A 25 -3.18 -6.12 4.41
N CYS A 26 -2.54 -7.00 5.19
CA CYS A 26 -2.52 -8.45 4.95
C CYS A 26 -3.48 -9.21 5.86
N GLN A 27 -4.55 -8.57 6.32
CA GLN A 27 -5.53 -9.22 7.17
C GLN A 27 -6.47 -10.10 6.36
N GLY A 28 -7.02 -11.12 7.02
CA GLY A 28 -7.94 -12.05 6.41
C GLY A 28 -8.41 -13.06 7.46
N SER A 29 -9.06 -14.12 6.99
CA SER A 29 -9.50 -15.22 7.84
C SER A 29 -8.32 -15.90 8.57
N GLY A 30 -8.63 -16.60 9.65
CA GLY A 30 -7.65 -17.45 10.35
C GLY A 30 -7.10 -18.62 9.51
N LEU A 31 -7.61 -18.82 8.28
CA LEU A 31 -7.11 -19.82 7.32
C LEU A 31 -6.04 -19.27 6.39
N CYS A 32 -5.75 -17.98 6.45
CA CYS A 32 -4.70 -17.33 5.65
C CYS A 32 -3.28 -17.78 6.04
N PRO A 33 -2.93 -17.93 7.34
CA PRO A 33 -1.68 -18.54 7.74
C PRO A 33 -1.58 -19.99 7.25
N GLY A 34 -0.53 -20.31 6.49
CA GLY A 34 -0.30 -21.64 5.88
C GLY A 34 -0.57 -21.73 4.37
N ASN A 35 -1.18 -20.70 3.78
CA ASN A 35 -1.48 -20.63 2.34
C ASN A 35 -0.55 -19.68 1.57
N LYS A 36 0.73 -19.64 1.95
CA LYS A 36 1.72 -18.74 1.33
C LYS A 36 1.88 -19.04 -0.16
N GLY A 37 1.86 -18.00 -0.99
CA GLY A 37 2.07 -18.09 -2.43
C GLY A 37 0.78 -18.22 -3.25
N LEU A 38 -0.38 -18.48 -2.64
CA LEU A 38 -1.65 -18.56 -3.36
C LEU A 38 -2.01 -17.23 -4.05
N LEU A 39 -1.64 -16.09 -3.46
CA LEU A 39 -1.89 -14.79 -4.07
C LEU A 39 -1.07 -14.60 -5.35
N SER A 40 0.20 -15.05 -5.36
CA SER A 40 1.05 -15.04 -6.56
C SER A 40 0.56 -16.01 -7.62
N GLN A 41 0.01 -17.16 -7.23
CA GLN A 41 -0.62 -18.11 -8.13
C GLN A 41 -1.88 -17.50 -8.78
N ALA A 42 -2.71 -16.83 -7.99
CA ALA A 42 -3.89 -16.12 -8.49
C ALA A 42 -3.52 -15.04 -9.53
N LEU A 43 -2.47 -14.26 -9.25
CA LEU A 43 -1.92 -13.28 -10.18
C LEU A 43 -1.50 -13.92 -11.52
N THR A 44 -0.75 -15.02 -11.49
CA THR A 44 -0.31 -15.72 -12.70
C THR A 44 -1.49 -16.21 -13.54
N GLN A 45 -2.55 -16.74 -12.92
CA GLN A 45 -3.74 -17.19 -13.64
C GLN A 45 -4.59 -16.03 -14.17
N LEU A 46 -4.66 -14.89 -13.48
CA LEU A 46 -5.37 -13.71 -13.98
C LEU A 46 -4.71 -13.10 -15.21
N ARG A 47 -3.37 -13.17 -15.30
CA ARG A 47 -2.62 -12.70 -16.49
C ARG A 47 -2.94 -13.46 -17.77
N THR A 48 -3.49 -14.68 -17.67
CA THR A 48 -3.91 -15.48 -18.84
C THR A 48 -5.40 -15.32 -19.18
N LYS A 49 -6.16 -14.52 -18.42
CA LYS A 49 -7.58 -14.24 -18.68
C LYS A 49 -7.77 -13.03 -19.60
N ASP A 50 -9.01 -12.81 -20.03
CA ASP A 50 -9.38 -11.58 -20.75
C ASP A 50 -9.10 -10.36 -19.88
N GLN A 51 -8.19 -9.52 -20.35
CA GLN A 51 -7.71 -8.33 -19.66
C GLN A 51 -8.78 -7.22 -19.59
N ASN A 52 -9.78 -7.26 -20.47
CA ASN A 52 -10.87 -6.28 -20.54
C ASN A 52 -12.14 -6.70 -19.79
N GLN A 53 -12.21 -7.96 -19.34
CA GLN A 53 -13.34 -8.44 -18.54
C GLN A 53 -13.52 -7.56 -17.30
N GLN A 54 -14.74 -7.10 -17.09
CA GLN A 54 -15.11 -6.23 -15.98
C GLN A 54 -15.72 -7.02 -14.82
N TRP A 55 -15.33 -6.66 -13.61
CA TRP A 55 -15.74 -7.33 -12.37
C TRP A 55 -16.49 -6.35 -11.49
N SER A 56 -17.64 -6.78 -11.00
CA SER A 56 -18.51 -5.97 -10.13
C SER A 56 -18.28 -6.31 -8.66
N GLN A 57 -18.91 -5.55 -7.76
CA GLN A 57 -18.87 -5.84 -6.33
C GLN A 57 -19.27 -7.30 -6.03
N ASN A 58 -18.51 -7.95 -5.14
CA ASN A 58 -18.69 -9.32 -4.67
C ASN A 58 -18.57 -10.41 -5.75
N GLU A 59 -18.27 -10.03 -7.00
CA GLU A 59 -17.94 -10.99 -8.04
C GLU A 59 -16.53 -11.52 -7.82
N LYS A 60 -16.37 -12.84 -7.92
CA LYS A 60 -15.08 -13.50 -7.72
C LYS A 60 -14.31 -13.51 -9.03
N LEU A 61 -13.24 -12.72 -9.09
CA LEU A 61 -12.32 -12.66 -10.22
C LEU A 61 -11.69 -14.03 -10.46
N ILE A 62 -11.24 -14.64 -9.36
CA ILE A 62 -10.59 -15.94 -9.35
C ILE A 62 -10.67 -16.55 -7.96
N CYS A 63 -10.72 -17.88 -7.90
CA CYS A 63 -10.51 -18.64 -6.67
C CYS A 63 -9.42 -19.70 -6.91
N ILE A 64 -8.45 -19.76 -6.02
CA ILE A 64 -7.34 -20.74 -6.04
C ILE A 64 -7.54 -21.71 -4.90
N GLU A 65 -7.46 -23.00 -5.19
CA GLU A 65 -7.61 -24.04 -4.18
C GLU A 65 -6.46 -24.00 -3.16
N SER A 66 -6.82 -24.14 -1.89
CA SER A 66 -5.86 -24.31 -0.80
C SER A 66 -5.38 -25.76 -0.73
N SER A 67 -4.11 -25.94 -0.34
CA SER A 67 -3.58 -27.24 0.05
C SER A 67 -4.06 -27.71 1.43
N ILE A 68 -4.78 -26.85 2.19
CA ILE A 68 -5.38 -27.22 3.48
C ILE A 68 -6.59 -28.13 3.24
N THR A 69 -6.52 -29.35 3.77
CA THR A 69 -7.54 -30.39 3.59
C THR A 69 -8.78 -30.18 4.46
N ILE A 70 -8.66 -29.47 5.59
CA ILE A 70 -9.78 -29.18 6.49
C ILE A 70 -10.66 -28.08 5.91
N GLY A 71 -11.89 -28.42 5.53
CA GLY A 71 -12.88 -27.47 5.00
C GLY A 71 -12.68 -27.05 3.54
N LYS A 72 -11.60 -27.50 2.89
CA LYS A 72 -11.21 -27.20 1.49
C LYS A 72 -11.44 -25.73 1.13
N PRO A 73 -10.83 -24.77 1.84
CA PRO A 73 -11.03 -23.37 1.56
C PRO A 73 -10.36 -22.99 0.23
N ASN A 74 -10.90 -21.99 -0.47
CA ASN A 74 -10.26 -21.42 -1.65
C ASN A 74 -9.87 -19.97 -1.33
N LEU A 75 -8.68 -19.55 -1.75
CA LEU A 75 -8.37 -18.13 -1.78
C LEU A 75 -9.14 -17.51 -2.92
N CYS A 76 -10.11 -16.64 -2.62
CA CYS A 76 -10.85 -15.91 -3.64
C CYS A 76 -10.47 -14.43 -3.63
N ILE A 77 -10.43 -13.84 -4.83
CA ILE A 77 -10.20 -12.41 -5.02
C ILE A 77 -11.48 -11.77 -5.55
N PHE A 78 -11.93 -10.71 -4.89
CA PHE A 78 -13.17 -10.02 -5.20
C PHE A 78 -13.10 -8.57 -4.72
N TYR A 79 -13.94 -7.71 -5.29
CA TYR A 79 -14.08 -6.33 -4.85
C TYR A 79 -15.17 -6.20 -3.78
N GLN A 80 -14.94 -5.33 -2.81
CA GLN A 80 -15.88 -4.99 -1.74
C GLN A 80 -15.94 -3.47 -1.56
N ASN A 81 -17.05 -2.96 -1.04
CA ASN A 81 -17.27 -1.52 -0.82
C ASN A 81 -17.12 -0.67 -2.09
N ILE A 82 -17.21 -1.25 -3.30
CA ILE A 82 -17.01 -0.53 -4.55
C ILE A 82 -18.29 0.06 -5.16
N GLY A 83 -19.46 -0.30 -4.63
CA GLY A 83 -20.75 0.12 -5.19
C GLY A 83 -20.96 -0.41 -6.60
N ASP A 84 -21.42 0.44 -7.52
CA ASP A 84 -21.67 0.09 -8.93
C ASP A 84 -20.41 0.14 -9.81
N ARG A 85 -19.25 0.47 -9.22
CA ARG A 85 -17.98 0.51 -9.95
C ARG A 85 -17.66 -0.88 -10.50
N LYS A 86 -16.94 -0.88 -11.61
CA LYS A 86 -16.39 -2.07 -12.21
C LYS A 86 -14.93 -1.86 -12.53
N PHE A 87 -14.16 -2.91 -12.37
CA PHE A 87 -12.74 -2.89 -12.67
C PHE A 87 -12.41 -3.98 -13.68
N THR A 88 -11.50 -3.69 -14.59
CA THR A 88 -11.03 -4.70 -15.54
C THR A 88 -10.12 -5.70 -14.86
N THR A 89 -9.93 -6.88 -15.46
CA THR A 89 -8.90 -7.83 -15.03
C THR A 89 -7.52 -7.17 -14.98
N ALA A 90 -7.18 -6.34 -15.96
CA ALA A 90 -5.90 -5.62 -15.96
C ALA A 90 -5.73 -4.68 -14.75
N GLN A 91 -6.78 -3.91 -14.39
CA GLN A 91 -6.76 -3.08 -13.17
C GLN A 91 -6.65 -3.93 -11.91
N SER A 92 -7.35 -5.05 -11.87
CA SER A 92 -7.33 -5.98 -10.74
C SER A 92 -5.96 -6.60 -10.50
N ILE A 93 -5.23 -6.92 -11.58
CA ILE A 93 -3.84 -7.39 -11.51
C ILE A 93 -2.96 -6.36 -10.80
N GLN A 94 -3.15 -5.07 -11.06
CA GLN A 94 -2.36 -4.00 -10.41
C GLN A 94 -2.61 -3.95 -8.89
N TYR A 95 -3.87 -4.10 -8.46
CA TYR A 95 -4.20 -4.16 -7.03
C TYR A 95 -3.59 -5.40 -6.35
N ILE A 96 -3.61 -6.55 -7.02
CA ILE A 96 -3.00 -7.79 -6.51
C ILE A 96 -1.48 -7.66 -6.42
N GLU A 97 -0.85 -7.03 -7.40
CA GLU A 97 0.57 -6.67 -7.36
C GLU A 97 0.87 -5.74 -6.18
N GLY A 98 0.01 -4.75 -5.91
CA GLY A 98 0.09 -3.90 -4.72
C GLY A 98 0.07 -4.69 -3.40
N LEU A 99 -0.82 -5.68 -3.28
CA LEU A 99 -0.85 -6.58 -2.11
C LEU A 99 0.45 -7.38 -1.95
N LEU A 100 0.96 -7.95 -3.04
CA LEU A 100 2.23 -8.69 -3.02
C LEU A 100 3.41 -7.79 -2.65
N ASN A 101 3.44 -6.56 -3.17
CA ASN A 101 4.47 -5.56 -2.87
C ASN A 101 4.38 -5.05 -1.43
N HIS A 102 3.19 -5.10 -0.82
CA HIS A 102 2.98 -4.87 0.61
C HIS A 102 3.32 -6.10 1.48
N GLY A 103 3.85 -7.17 0.88
CA GLY A 103 4.29 -8.37 1.59
C GLY A 103 3.18 -9.38 1.89
N CYS A 104 1.97 -9.17 1.38
CA CYS A 104 0.88 -10.11 1.59
C CYS A 104 1.10 -11.38 0.77
N GLN A 105 1.16 -12.54 1.43
CA GLN A 105 1.49 -13.81 0.77
C GLN A 105 0.28 -14.66 0.39
N ALA A 106 -0.87 -14.40 1.01
CA ALA A 106 -2.10 -15.18 0.81
C ALA A 106 -3.32 -14.27 0.80
N CYS A 107 -3.55 -13.57 1.91
CA CYS A 107 -4.70 -12.70 2.09
C CYS A 107 -4.30 -11.25 2.30
N GLY A 108 -5.22 -10.36 2.00
CA GLY A 108 -5.06 -8.94 2.23
C GLY A 108 -6.13 -8.14 1.51
N SER A 109 -6.17 -6.86 1.83
CA SER A 109 -7.07 -5.88 1.25
C SER A 109 -6.28 -4.65 0.83
N ILE A 110 -6.61 -4.10 -0.34
CA ILE A 110 -6.03 -2.86 -0.87
C ILE A 110 -7.15 -1.90 -1.26
N PRO A 111 -7.12 -0.64 -0.80
CA PRO A 111 -8.10 0.35 -1.20
C PRO A 111 -8.13 0.58 -2.71
N THR A 112 -9.32 0.80 -3.26
CA THR A 112 -9.55 1.18 -4.66
C THR A 112 -9.83 2.68 -4.82
N ASP A 113 -10.07 3.38 -3.70
CA ASP A 113 -10.37 4.81 -3.63
C ASP A 113 -9.30 5.58 -2.84
N ASP A 114 -9.38 6.89 -2.98
CA ASP A 114 -8.50 7.85 -2.34
C ASP A 114 -8.61 7.91 -0.82
N GLY A 115 -7.50 8.28 -0.21
CA GLY A 115 -7.38 8.41 1.24
C GLY A 115 -7.04 7.11 1.95
N ASN A 116 -6.60 6.08 1.22
CA ASN A 116 -6.07 4.82 1.75
C ASN A 116 -7.02 4.21 2.81
N ASP A 117 -8.29 4.07 2.42
CA ASP A 117 -9.37 3.65 3.30
C ASP A 117 -10.17 2.52 2.66
N VAL A 118 -9.97 1.29 3.13
CA VAL A 118 -10.67 0.11 2.61
C VAL A 118 -12.19 0.18 2.81
N SER A 119 -12.68 1.02 3.72
CA SER A 119 -14.12 1.20 3.93
C SER A 119 -14.80 1.89 2.75
N LYS A 120 -14.05 2.58 1.89
CA LYS A 120 -14.58 3.29 0.73
C LYS A 120 -14.58 2.45 -0.54
N GLY A 121 -13.84 1.34 -0.55
CA GLY A 121 -13.70 0.44 -1.68
C GLY A 121 -12.39 -0.31 -1.59
N GLU A 122 -12.41 -1.62 -1.77
CA GLU A 122 -11.22 -2.47 -1.69
C GLU A 122 -11.27 -3.63 -2.67
N LEU A 123 -10.09 -4.07 -3.12
CA LEU A 123 -9.88 -5.42 -3.63
C LEU A 123 -9.38 -6.28 -2.48
N THR A 124 -10.08 -7.39 -2.24
CA THR A 124 -9.78 -8.30 -1.14
C THR A 124 -9.43 -9.68 -1.68
N ALA A 125 -8.33 -10.22 -1.17
CA ALA A 125 -7.97 -11.62 -1.27
C ALA A 125 -8.21 -12.29 0.09
N ASN A 126 -9.14 -13.24 0.18
CA ASN A 126 -9.44 -13.93 1.43
C ASN A 126 -9.85 -15.39 1.20
N MET A 127 -9.68 -16.23 2.23
CA MET A 127 -10.10 -17.63 2.18
C MET A 127 -11.61 -17.74 2.34
N VAL A 128 -12.26 -18.47 1.44
CA VAL A 128 -13.69 -18.75 1.43
C VAL A 128 -13.89 -20.26 1.54
N ALA A 129 -14.63 -20.73 2.54
CA ALA A 129 -14.94 -22.15 2.69
C ALA A 129 -15.84 -22.64 1.55
N SER A 130 -15.55 -23.83 1.01
CA SER A 130 -16.26 -24.39 -0.15
C SER A 130 -17.74 -24.71 0.08
N GLY A 131 -18.24 -24.64 1.33
CA GLY A 131 -19.63 -24.93 1.69
C GLY A 131 -20.64 -23.79 1.51
N ASN A 132 -20.22 -22.55 1.24
CA ASN A 132 -21.11 -21.38 1.21
C ASN A 132 -20.73 -20.37 0.13
N GLN A 133 -20.70 -20.81 -1.13
CA GLN A 133 -20.54 -19.89 -2.28
C GLN A 133 -21.68 -18.85 -2.40
N LYS A 134 -22.75 -18.95 -1.58
CA LYS A 134 -23.94 -18.07 -1.56
C LYS A 134 -24.19 -17.26 -0.27
N ARG A 135 -23.37 -17.35 0.79
CA ARG A 135 -23.72 -16.77 2.13
C ARG A 135 -22.64 -15.88 2.77
N ALA A 136 -21.76 -15.26 1.99
CA ALA A 136 -20.85 -14.21 2.48
C ALA A 136 -21.33 -12.79 2.09
N ILE A 137 -22.62 -12.64 1.74
CA ILE A 137 -23.17 -11.47 1.04
C ILE A 137 -23.96 -10.54 1.99
N ASP A 138 -24.32 -10.99 3.20
CA ASP A 138 -25.36 -10.33 4.00
C ASP A 138 -24.86 -9.70 5.31
N ALA A 139 -23.71 -9.04 5.29
CA ALA A 139 -23.37 -8.09 6.35
C ALA A 139 -22.85 -6.79 5.73
N ASP A 140 -23.68 -5.76 5.86
CA ASP A 140 -23.33 -4.34 5.72
C ASP A 140 -23.44 -3.68 4.33
N ALA A 141 -24.57 -3.92 3.66
CA ALA A 141 -25.03 -3.05 2.59
C ALA A 141 -25.81 -1.85 3.15
N LYS A 142 -25.15 -0.70 3.33
CA LYS A 142 -25.86 0.60 3.22
C LYS A 142 -24.92 1.78 2.97
N LEU A 143 -25.36 2.62 2.03
CA LEU A 143 -25.15 4.07 1.95
C LEU A 143 -24.20 4.64 0.85
N THR A 144 -24.71 4.64 -0.39
CA THR A 144 -24.78 5.75 -1.38
C THR A 144 -23.55 6.61 -1.80
N LYS A 145 -23.26 6.51 -3.12
CA LYS A 145 -23.44 7.52 -4.20
C LYS A 145 -22.25 8.42 -4.64
N ARG A 146 -21.81 8.16 -5.90
CA ARG A 146 -21.23 9.05 -6.98
C ARG A 146 -19.93 9.79 -6.63
N ARG A 147 -18.84 9.76 -7.41
CA ARG A 147 -18.68 10.00 -8.86
C ARG A 147 -17.18 9.79 -9.24
N ASP A 148 -16.94 9.69 -10.54
CA ASP A 148 -15.71 9.89 -11.32
C ASP A 148 -14.64 8.77 -11.36
N VAL A 149 -14.29 8.43 -12.60
CA VAL A 149 -13.43 7.33 -13.05
C VAL A 149 -11.99 7.85 -13.17
N GLU A 150 -11.06 7.28 -12.43
CA GLU A 150 -9.66 7.71 -12.46
C GLU A 150 -8.77 6.84 -13.35
N HIS A 151 -7.84 7.53 -14.04
CA HIS A 151 -6.93 6.98 -15.06
C HIS A 151 -5.70 6.28 -14.44
N PRO A 152 -5.08 5.31 -15.15
CA PRO A 152 -4.09 4.35 -14.59
C PRO A 152 -2.76 4.93 -14.05
N SER A 153 -2.43 6.19 -14.33
CA SER A 153 -1.15 6.81 -13.94
C SER A 153 -1.12 7.37 -12.52
N GLN A 154 -2.27 7.44 -11.83
CA GLN A 154 -2.36 7.94 -10.45
C GLN A 154 -2.38 6.82 -9.38
N LEU A 155 -2.62 5.56 -9.78
CA LEU A 155 -2.62 4.38 -8.89
C LEU A 155 -1.27 4.07 -8.25
N PHE A 156 -0.17 4.47 -8.88
CA PHE A 156 1.19 4.36 -8.32
C PHE A 156 1.57 5.53 -7.42
N ARG A 157 0.85 6.66 -7.50
CA ARG A 157 1.14 7.87 -6.72
C ARG A 157 0.42 7.87 -5.37
N ARG A 158 -0.62 7.07 -5.18
CA ARG A 158 -1.47 7.07 -3.97
C ARG A 158 -1.26 5.86 -3.07
N GLN A 159 -0.11 5.21 -3.22
CA GLN A 159 0.26 4.10 -2.36
C GLN A 159 0.76 4.65 -1.04
N GLY A 160 0.52 3.90 0.03
CA GLY A 160 1.19 4.13 1.29
C GLY A 160 2.66 3.78 1.21
N ILE A 161 3.24 3.52 2.38
CA ILE A 161 4.54 2.86 2.42
C ILE A 161 4.53 1.59 1.55
N ASN A 162 5.54 1.44 0.69
CA ASN A 162 5.61 0.35 -0.28
C ASN A 162 7.07 0.06 -0.66
N CYS A 163 7.33 -1.11 -1.25
CA CYS A 163 8.65 -1.53 -1.69
C CYS A 163 8.83 -1.45 -3.22
N ASN A 164 8.16 -0.51 -3.87
CA ASN A 164 8.27 -0.34 -5.32
C ASN A 164 9.61 0.26 -5.71
N GLY A 165 10.04 -0.04 -6.93
CA GLY A 165 11.24 0.55 -7.53
C GLY A 165 11.42 0.08 -8.96
N GLY A 166 12.46 0.59 -9.62
CA GLY A 166 12.82 0.17 -10.98
C GLY A 166 13.19 -1.32 -11.05
N ALA A 167 13.30 -1.86 -12.26
CA ALA A 167 13.65 -3.28 -12.48
C ALA A 167 14.96 -3.70 -11.78
N ALA A 168 15.91 -2.77 -11.64
CA ALA A 168 17.17 -2.98 -10.91
C ALA A 168 16.98 -3.35 -9.43
N CYS A 169 15.90 -2.88 -8.79
CA CYS A 169 15.57 -3.20 -7.40
C CYS A 169 15.22 -4.69 -7.20
N ARG A 170 14.74 -5.37 -8.26
CA ARG A 170 14.32 -6.77 -8.22
C ARG A 170 15.37 -7.73 -8.78
N LEU A 171 16.06 -7.30 -9.84
CA LEU A 171 16.99 -8.15 -10.58
C LEU A 171 18.43 -8.07 -10.04
N GLY A 172 18.73 -7.05 -9.23
CA GLY A 172 20.10 -6.75 -8.81
C GLY A 172 20.96 -6.25 -9.96
N GLY A 173 22.27 -6.15 -9.71
CA GLY A 173 23.21 -5.71 -10.74
C GLY A 173 23.52 -6.80 -11.77
N LEU A 174 24.05 -6.39 -12.93
CA LEU A 174 24.57 -7.32 -13.93
C LEU A 174 25.63 -8.25 -13.30
N ALA A 175 25.64 -9.52 -13.71
CA ALA A 175 26.62 -10.54 -13.31
C ALA A 175 26.64 -10.93 -11.81
N GLY A 176 25.50 -10.89 -11.11
CA GLY A 176 25.41 -11.39 -9.73
C GLY A 176 26.01 -10.43 -8.68
N THR A 177 26.17 -9.17 -9.05
CA THR A 177 26.64 -8.12 -8.14
C THR A 177 25.56 -7.73 -7.12
N PRO A 178 25.93 -7.30 -5.90
CA PRO A 178 24.97 -6.95 -4.86
C PRO A 178 23.98 -5.88 -5.35
N ARG A 179 22.69 -6.13 -5.07
CA ARG A 179 21.56 -5.25 -5.39
C ARG A 179 21.46 -3.98 -4.54
N GLY A 180 22.41 -3.77 -3.63
CA GLY A 180 22.34 -2.73 -2.60
C GLY A 180 21.26 -3.02 -1.56
N LYS A 181 21.33 -2.30 -0.45
CA LYS A 181 20.34 -2.39 0.63
C LYS A 181 20.02 -1.00 1.17
N ILE A 182 18.77 -0.83 1.60
CA ILE A 182 18.36 0.39 2.32
C ILE A 182 19.19 0.57 3.61
N SER A 183 19.61 -0.53 4.25
CA SER A 183 20.49 -0.49 5.43
C SER A 183 21.84 0.19 5.15
N ASP A 184 22.41 0.02 3.96
CA ASP A 184 23.71 0.60 3.62
C ASP A 184 23.63 2.13 3.48
N LEU A 185 22.47 2.62 3.01
CA LEU A 185 22.14 4.04 2.98
C LEU A 185 21.91 4.57 4.40
N TYR A 186 21.15 3.83 5.22
CA TYR A 186 20.89 4.18 6.62
C TYR A 186 22.20 4.39 7.39
N ASP A 187 23.11 3.40 7.33
CA ASP A 187 24.38 3.44 8.05
C ASP A 187 25.20 4.66 7.66
N THR A 188 25.23 5.01 6.37
CA THR A 188 26.00 6.16 5.89
C THR A 188 25.37 7.49 6.29
N ILE A 189 24.05 7.63 6.12
CA ILE A 189 23.32 8.84 6.49
C ILE A 189 23.40 9.07 8.00
N SER A 190 23.41 8.00 8.80
CA SER A 190 23.48 8.07 10.27
C SER A 190 24.78 8.67 10.80
N ALA A 191 25.86 8.61 10.02
CA ALA A 191 27.14 9.22 10.37
C ALA A 191 27.21 10.71 10.03
N GLY A 192 26.26 11.24 9.25
CA GLY A 192 26.25 12.62 8.75
C GLY A 192 25.18 13.49 9.40
N ASN A 193 25.21 14.79 9.10
CA ASN A 193 24.16 15.74 9.45
C ASN A 193 23.82 16.60 8.24
N GLY A 194 22.54 16.77 7.94
CA GLY A 194 22.08 17.52 6.76
C GLY A 194 20.63 17.95 6.85
N ILE A 195 20.24 18.83 5.92
CA ILE A 195 18.86 19.27 5.67
C ILE A 195 18.58 19.05 4.19
N PHE A 196 17.63 18.18 3.89
CA PHE A 196 17.40 17.67 2.54
C PHE A 196 16.10 18.21 1.97
N ARG A 197 16.14 18.60 0.69
CA ARG A 197 15.01 19.23 -0.03
C ARG A 197 14.45 18.33 -1.13
N ASN A 198 13.35 18.78 -1.71
CA ASN A 198 12.70 18.10 -2.82
C ASN A 198 13.65 17.90 -4.01
N GLY A 199 13.79 16.65 -4.46
CA GLY A 199 14.64 16.25 -5.59
C GLY A 199 16.12 16.09 -5.26
N GLU A 200 16.54 16.38 -4.03
CA GLU A 200 17.94 16.25 -3.62
C GLU A 200 18.30 14.78 -3.33
N GLN A 201 19.41 14.31 -3.93
CA GLN A 201 19.98 13.00 -3.61
C GLN A 201 20.71 13.09 -2.26
N ILE A 202 20.15 12.44 -1.25
CA ILE A 202 20.63 12.47 0.14
C ILE A 202 21.93 11.68 0.27
N GLU A 203 21.89 10.43 -0.15
CA GLU A 203 23.03 9.52 -0.19
C GLU A 203 22.82 8.56 -1.36
N CYS A 204 23.90 8.19 -2.02
CA CYS A 204 23.89 7.32 -3.18
C CYS A 204 24.99 6.28 -3.08
N LYS A 205 24.63 4.99 -3.11
CA LYS A 205 25.59 3.90 -3.22
C LYS A 205 25.76 3.46 -4.67
N PRO A 206 27.01 3.43 -5.20
CA PRO A 206 27.27 2.96 -6.54
C PRO A 206 27.11 1.43 -6.62
N HIS A 207 26.47 0.98 -7.69
CA HIS A 207 26.24 -0.42 -8.03
C HIS A 207 26.44 -0.63 -9.55
N ALA A 208 26.53 -1.89 -9.99
CA ALA A 208 26.75 -2.21 -11.40
C ALA A 208 25.64 -1.70 -12.34
N SER A 209 24.43 -1.52 -11.82
CA SER A 209 23.23 -1.07 -12.56
C SER A 209 22.91 0.42 -12.39
N GLY A 210 23.81 1.22 -11.79
CA GLY A 210 23.59 2.64 -11.50
C GLY A 210 23.87 2.98 -10.04
N ARG A 211 23.20 3.99 -9.50
CA ARG A 211 23.34 4.36 -8.08
C ARG A 211 22.04 4.14 -7.35
N LEU A 212 22.07 3.41 -6.25
CA LEU A 212 20.92 3.29 -5.35
C LEU A 212 20.93 4.53 -4.45
N CYS A 213 19.90 5.37 -4.56
CA CYS A 213 19.85 6.65 -3.86
C CYS A 213 18.60 6.81 -3.02
N ALA A 214 18.75 7.45 -1.87
CA ALA A 214 17.65 8.00 -1.09
C ALA A 214 17.42 9.48 -1.49
N PHE A 215 16.18 9.88 -1.71
CA PHE A 215 15.82 11.26 -2.04
C PHE A 215 14.36 11.56 -1.69
N TYR A 216 14.06 12.84 -1.42
CA TYR A 216 12.67 13.28 -1.23
C TYR A 216 12.03 13.67 -2.55
N GLN A 217 10.75 13.37 -2.72
CA GLN A 217 9.96 13.81 -3.87
C GLN A 217 8.54 14.19 -3.43
N ASN A 218 7.88 15.05 -4.21
CA ASN A 218 6.55 15.58 -3.93
C ASN A 218 6.43 16.35 -2.60
N ILE A 219 7.53 16.78 -1.97
CA ILE A 219 7.49 17.45 -0.66
C ILE A 219 7.32 18.97 -0.74
N GLY A 220 7.29 19.55 -1.95
CA GLY A 220 7.17 21.00 -2.15
C GLY A 220 8.36 21.78 -1.57
N ASN A 221 8.09 22.83 -0.79
CA ASN A 221 9.13 23.67 -0.15
C ASN A 221 9.60 23.12 1.21
N ARG A 222 9.13 21.93 1.62
CA ARG A 222 9.54 21.32 2.88
C ARG A 222 10.97 20.83 2.81
N SER A 223 11.55 20.63 3.98
CA SER A 223 12.86 20.03 4.15
C SER A 223 12.89 19.18 5.40
N PHE A 224 13.70 18.12 5.37
CA PHE A 224 13.83 17.19 6.49
C PHE A 224 15.29 17.08 6.91
N ASN A 225 15.54 16.96 8.21
CA ASN A 225 16.89 16.76 8.73
C ASN A 225 17.30 15.28 8.69
N THR A 226 18.56 14.98 9.00
CA THR A 226 19.06 13.61 9.10
C THR A 226 18.19 12.70 9.96
N GLN A 227 17.83 13.12 11.17
CA GLN A 227 17.07 12.28 12.10
C GLN A 227 15.71 11.87 11.50
N GLN A 228 14.97 12.83 10.94
CA GLN A 228 13.70 12.57 10.26
C GLN A 228 13.87 11.63 9.07
N THR A 229 14.93 11.81 8.28
CA THR A 229 15.26 10.91 7.17
C THR A 229 15.53 9.48 7.65
N LEU A 230 16.28 9.31 8.74
CA LEU A 230 16.54 8.00 9.33
C LEU A 230 15.27 7.34 9.85
N GLU A 231 14.34 8.11 10.43
CA GLU A 231 13.03 7.60 10.86
C GLU A 231 12.23 7.06 9.66
N TYR A 232 12.22 7.77 8.52
CA TYR A 232 11.58 7.29 7.30
C TYR A 232 12.28 6.06 6.70
N LEU A 233 13.61 6.02 6.68
CA LEU A 233 14.35 4.82 6.23
C LEU A 233 14.08 3.62 7.13
N ASN A 234 14.01 3.82 8.46
CA ASN A 234 13.63 2.77 9.39
C ASN A 234 12.21 2.27 9.14
N ARG A 235 11.25 3.16 8.85
CA ARG A 235 9.89 2.73 8.47
C ARG A 235 9.92 1.82 7.23
N LEU A 236 10.76 2.08 6.23
CA LEU A 236 10.93 1.20 5.07
C LEU A 236 11.51 -0.17 5.45
N LEU A 237 12.52 -0.20 6.32
CA LEU A 237 13.13 -1.43 6.83
C LEU A 237 12.13 -2.26 7.67
N GLU A 238 11.39 -1.62 8.57
CA GLU A 238 10.33 -2.23 9.38
C GLU A 238 9.16 -2.72 8.53
N HIS A 239 8.88 -2.06 7.42
CA HIS A 239 7.90 -2.49 6.42
C HIS A 239 8.41 -3.67 5.56
N GLY A 240 9.67 -4.08 5.72
CA GLY A 240 10.26 -5.22 5.02
C GLY A 240 10.84 -4.89 3.63
N CYS A 241 11.00 -3.61 3.31
CA CYS A 241 11.66 -3.21 2.08
C CYS A 241 13.18 -3.39 2.21
N GLU A 242 13.75 -4.28 1.39
CA GLU A 242 15.19 -4.59 1.47
C GLU A 242 16.05 -3.66 0.61
N VAL A 243 15.58 -3.31 -0.60
CA VAL A 243 16.39 -2.63 -1.62
C VAL A 243 15.82 -1.26 -2.02
N CYS A 244 14.55 -1.23 -2.39
CA CYS A 244 13.86 -0.02 -2.84
C CYS A 244 12.51 0.09 -2.16
N GLY A 245 11.99 1.30 -2.13
CA GLY A 245 10.67 1.59 -1.60
C GLY A 245 10.44 3.07 -1.44
N SER A 246 9.19 3.40 -1.13
CA SER A 246 8.74 4.75 -0.87
C SER A 246 7.95 4.79 0.43
N VAL A 247 8.15 5.84 1.23
CA VAL A 247 7.42 6.07 2.48
C VAL A 247 6.84 7.48 2.51
N PRO A 248 5.54 7.65 2.78
CA PRO A 248 4.92 8.96 2.91
C PRO A 248 5.52 9.79 4.05
N THR A 249 5.77 11.08 3.77
CA THR A 249 6.21 12.07 4.76
C THR A 249 5.06 12.85 5.39
N ASP A 250 3.84 12.68 4.88
CA ASP A 250 2.61 13.28 5.41
C ASP A 250 1.68 12.23 6.04
N ASP A 251 0.84 12.72 6.94
CA ASP A 251 -0.27 11.96 7.50
C ASP A 251 -1.25 11.53 6.39
N GLY A 252 -1.84 10.35 6.57
CA GLY A 252 -2.78 9.76 5.59
C GLY A 252 -2.16 8.73 4.65
N ASN A 253 -0.87 8.38 4.85
CA ASN A 253 -0.19 7.27 4.18
C ASN A 253 -0.36 7.32 2.64
N ASP A 254 0.00 8.44 2.04
CA ASP A 254 -0.17 8.74 0.62
C ASP A 254 1.10 9.41 0.06
N VAL A 255 1.86 8.67 -0.76
CA VAL A 255 3.14 9.16 -1.31
C VAL A 255 2.99 10.33 -2.30
N SER A 256 1.78 10.59 -2.83
CA SER A 256 1.55 11.69 -3.77
C SER A 256 1.66 13.06 -3.11
N LYS A 257 1.53 13.11 -1.78
CA LYS A 257 1.59 14.34 -0.98
C LYS A 257 3.01 14.68 -0.52
N GLY A 258 3.91 13.70 -0.59
CA GLY A 258 5.29 13.80 -0.16
C GLY A 258 5.81 12.44 0.26
N GLU A 259 7.00 12.06 -0.19
CA GLU A 259 7.61 10.78 0.13
C GLU A 259 9.14 10.87 0.20
N LEU A 260 9.71 10.01 1.05
CA LEU A 260 11.10 9.59 0.90
C LEU A 260 11.12 8.34 0.01
N THR A 261 11.90 8.39 -1.05
CA THR A 261 12.06 7.30 -2.01
C THR A 261 13.49 6.76 -1.94
N VAL A 262 13.63 5.44 -1.95
CA VAL A 262 14.88 4.75 -2.26
C VAL A 262 14.71 4.03 -3.60
N ASN A 263 15.47 4.44 -4.61
CA ASN A 263 15.43 3.83 -5.94
C ASN A 263 16.76 3.98 -6.68
N TYR A 264 16.91 3.20 -7.75
CA TYR A 264 18.03 3.35 -8.68
C TYR A 264 17.87 4.60 -9.55
N VAL A 265 18.93 5.40 -9.61
CA VAL A 265 19.07 6.55 -10.53
C VAL A 265 20.26 6.33 -11.46
N ALA A 266 20.16 6.92 -12.65
CA ALA A 266 21.23 6.95 -13.64
C ALA A 266 22.39 7.88 -13.22
#